data_AF-R0I6A7-F1
#
_entry.id   AF-R0I6A7-F1
#
_cell.length_a   1.000
_cell.length_b   1.000
_cell.length_c   1.000
_cell.angle_alpha   90.00
_cell.angle_beta   90.00
_cell.angle_gamma   90.00
#
_symmetry.space_group_name_H-M   'P 1'
#
loop_
_entity.id
_entity.type
_entity.pdbx_description
1 polymer ?
#
loop_
_entity_poly.entity_id
_entity_poly.type
_entity_poly.pdbx_seq_one_letter_code
_entity_poly.pdbx_strand_id
1 'polypeptide(L)'
;MGSLDLPPTSSFKAGSETFLRNVFENILKTYLKKNQTAKTIWELVQSKDNEKVSYDHFTFQTFKVEGYGIDSLSSFFMDYGYTIGDGLDFPKKKLRVLSFSPPDVHVPDDGHGLGNGPLPRLVIAELLVDDLSPESQEIIKKYLKPQGGTQALLSTALGSLIWEKPTWTDFNQLAKESEFGAWVLIHGYTMNHLAFSVHRFKHSFSDIRCIKEYLEEKGFELNKDGGLLKVSQDGLLLQVSSISERIAVEFADGVTETVPASYIEFTQRLVLPQFKHLPHDQIKEVHRREHFDFENAKNILESARFTSED
;
A
#
# COMPACT_ATOMS: atom_id res chain seq x y z
N MET A 1 -35.96 -30.96 13.83
CA MET A 1 -34.53 -31.27 13.70
C MET A 1 -33.87 -30.05 13.09
N GLY A 2 -33.28 -29.19 13.93
CA GLY A 2 -32.60 -27.99 13.47
C GLY A 2 -31.21 -28.34 12.96
N SER A 3 -30.90 -27.92 11.74
CA SER A 3 -29.53 -27.92 11.22
C SER A 3 -28.75 -26.90 12.05
N LEU A 4 -27.77 -27.38 12.82
CA LEU A 4 -26.75 -26.53 13.42
C LEU A 4 -25.78 -26.18 12.28
N ASP A 5 -25.90 -24.94 11.78
CA ASP A 5 -24.91 -24.37 10.89
C ASP A 5 -23.57 -24.32 11.64
N LEU A 6 -22.65 -25.19 11.24
CA LEU A 6 -21.26 -25.12 11.67
C LEU A 6 -20.67 -23.80 11.17
N PRO A 7 -19.92 -23.06 12.02
CA PRO A 7 -19.23 -21.87 11.56
C PRO A 7 -18.25 -22.26 10.43
N PRO A 8 -18.04 -21.40 9.42
CA PRO A 8 -17.08 -21.68 8.37
C PRO A 8 -15.72 -21.94 9.01
N THR A 9 -15.26 -23.19 8.93
CA THR A 9 -13.92 -23.57 9.34
C THR A 9 -12.97 -22.83 8.42
N SER A 10 -12.20 -21.89 8.98
CA SER A 10 -11.06 -21.28 8.33
C SER A 10 -10.25 -22.37 7.62
N SER A 11 -10.06 -22.24 6.31
CA SER A 11 -9.18 -23.13 5.54
C SER A 11 -7.71 -22.96 5.95
N PHE A 12 -7.43 -21.96 6.78
CA PHE A 12 -6.14 -21.61 7.34
C PHE A 12 -5.85 -22.38 8.63
N LYS A 13 -4.78 -23.18 8.65
CA LYS A 13 -4.32 -23.79 9.91
C LYS A 13 -3.79 -22.67 10.82
N ALA A 14 -4.14 -22.68 12.10
CA ALA A 14 -3.77 -21.62 13.06
C ALA A 14 -2.26 -21.25 13.06
N GLY A 15 -1.37 -22.21 12.79
CA GLY A 15 0.07 -21.98 12.67
C GLY A 15 0.49 -21.17 11.43
N SER A 16 -0.18 -21.33 10.30
CA SER A 16 0.10 -20.52 9.10
C SER A 16 -0.43 -19.09 9.26
N GLU A 17 -1.54 -18.89 9.99
CA GLU A 17 -2.10 -17.55 10.27
C GLU A 17 -1.15 -16.68 11.06
N THR A 18 -0.64 -17.25 12.15
CA THR A 18 0.29 -16.57 13.05
C THR A 18 1.54 -16.12 12.29
N PHE A 19 2.08 -16.98 11.43
CA PHE A 19 3.24 -16.64 10.62
C PHE A 19 2.97 -15.50 9.63
N LEU A 20 1.85 -15.55 8.89
CA LEU A 20 1.45 -14.48 7.97
C LEU A 20 1.29 -13.13 8.70
N ARG A 21 0.63 -13.13 9.85
CA ARG A 21 0.46 -11.93 10.68
C ARG A 21 1.80 -11.36 11.14
N ASN A 22 2.72 -12.21 11.60
CA ASN A 22 4.08 -11.80 11.96
C ASN A 22 4.85 -11.21 10.77
N VAL A 23 4.63 -11.73 9.56
CA VAL A 23 5.21 -11.14 8.34
C VAL A 23 4.67 -9.72 8.12
N PHE A 24 3.36 -9.52 8.17
CA PHE A 24 2.78 -8.18 8.06
C PHE A 24 3.26 -7.22 9.15
N GLU A 25 3.38 -7.67 10.39
CA GLU A 25 3.89 -6.85 11.50
C GLU A 25 5.34 -6.40 11.25
N ASN A 26 6.19 -7.28 10.73
CA ASN A 26 7.56 -6.91 10.37
C ASN A 26 7.61 -5.93 9.19
N ILE A 27 6.77 -6.14 8.16
CA ILE A 27 6.64 -5.19 7.03
C ILE A 27 6.23 -3.80 7.55
N LEU A 28 5.20 -3.73 8.40
CA LEU A 28 4.73 -2.49 9.00
C LEU A 28 5.81 -1.83 9.85
N LYS A 29 6.48 -2.58 10.73
CA LYS A 29 7.56 -2.07 11.57
C LYS A 29 8.70 -1.48 10.75
N THR A 30 9.08 -2.15 9.67
CA THR A 30 10.12 -1.69 8.75
C THR A 30 9.71 -0.41 8.04
N TYR A 31 8.47 -0.35 7.54
CA TYR A 31 7.91 0.86 6.93
C TYR A 31 7.92 2.05 7.91
N LEU A 32 7.43 1.88 9.14
CA LEU A 32 7.38 2.97 10.13
C LEU A 32 8.78 3.41 10.55
N LYS A 33 9.76 2.49 10.58
CA LYS A 33 11.16 2.83 10.88
C LYS A 33 11.80 3.69 9.79
N LYS A 34 11.44 3.47 8.53
CA LYS A 34 11.99 4.20 7.37
C LYS A 34 11.29 5.53 7.11
N ASN A 35 10.08 5.73 7.66
CA ASN A 35 9.22 6.86 7.34
C ASN A 35 8.70 7.53 8.63
N GLN A 36 9.41 8.57 9.09
CA GLN A 36 9.14 9.22 10.36
C GLN A 36 7.82 10.03 10.34
N THR A 37 7.48 10.66 9.22
CA THR A 37 6.21 11.37 9.08
C THR A 37 5.03 10.39 9.10
N ALA A 38 5.13 9.30 8.33
CA ALA A 38 4.11 8.25 8.35
C ALA A 38 3.97 7.61 9.74
N LYS A 39 5.09 7.37 10.43
CA LYS A 39 5.09 6.89 11.82
C LYS A 39 4.37 7.84 12.76
N THR A 40 4.64 9.14 12.64
CA THR A 40 3.99 10.15 13.50
C THR A 40 2.49 10.19 13.25
N ILE A 41 2.04 10.13 11.99
CA ILE A 41 0.61 10.04 11.66
C ILE A 41 0.01 8.74 12.21
N TRP A 42 0.69 7.61 12.03
CA TRP A 42 0.24 6.31 12.53
C TRP A 42 0.06 6.30 14.06
N GLU A 43 1.04 6.82 14.82
CA GLU A 43 0.96 6.96 16.28
C GLU A 43 -0.19 7.89 16.71
N LEU A 44 -0.40 9.00 15.99
CA LEU A 44 -1.52 9.92 16.25
C LEU A 44 -2.87 9.23 16.04
N VAL A 45 -3.04 8.48 14.97
CA VAL A 45 -4.29 7.74 14.69
C VAL A 45 -4.53 6.68 15.75
N GLN A 46 -3.50 5.90 16.13
CA GLN A 46 -3.63 4.91 17.20
C GLN A 46 -4.05 5.54 18.54
N SER A 47 -3.48 6.70 18.89
CA SER A 47 -3.84 7.41 20.12
C SER A 47 -5.30 7.89 20.18
N LYS A 48 -5.95 8.03 19.02
CA LYS A 48 -7.33 8.51 18.91
C LYS A 48 -8.37 7.40 18.93
N ASP A 49 -8.00 6.18 18.56
CA ASP A 49 -8.92 5.04 18.49
C ASP A 49 -8.58 3.93 19.50
N ASN A 50 -7.85 4.28 20.58
CA ASN A 50 -7.40 3.33 21.62
C ASN A 50 -6.75 2.07 21.01
N GLU A 51 -5.87 2.27 20.01
CA GLU A 51 -5.15 1.21 19.28
C GLU A 51 -6.04 0.27 18.43
N LYS A 52 -7.34 0.53 18.28
CA LYS A 52 -8.29 -0.32 17.52
C LYS A 52 -8.30 -0.07 16.01
N VAL A 53 -7.12 0.17 15.44
CA VAL A 53 -6.99 0.48 14.01
C VAL A 53 -7.19 -0.75 13.13
N SER A 54 -7.64 -0.55 11.89
CA SER A 54 -7.66 -1.60 10.86
C SER A 54 -7.03 -1.07 9.58
N TYR A 55 -6.41 -1.96 8.81
CA TYR A 55 -5.75 -1.60 7.56
C TYR A 55 -6.63 -1.99 6.38
N ASP A 56 -6.86 -1.05 5.46
CA ASP A 56 -7.60 -1.33 4.23
C ASP A 56 -6.73 -2.12 3.25
N HIS A 57 -5.53 -1.61 3.00
CA HIS A 57 -4.57 -2.24 2.11
C HIS A 57 -3.13 -1.79 2.39
N PHE A 58 -2.18 -2.61 1.93
CA PHE A 58 -0.75 -2.28 1.84
C PHE A 58 -0.30 -2.27 0.38
N THR A 59 0.48 -1.26 0.00
CA THR A 59 0.89 -1.04 -1.39
C THR A 59 2.39 -1.20 -1.60
N PHE A 60 2.77 -1.86 -2.69
CA PHE A 60 4.16 -2.11 -3.09
C PHE A 60 4.39 -1.72 -4.55
N GLN A 61 5.63 -1.39 -4.89
CA GLN A 61 6.04 -1.00 -6.23
C GLN A 61 7.23 -1.86 -6.67
N THR A 62 7.21 -2.33 -7.91
CA THR A 62 8.15 -3.31 -8.44
C THR A 62 8.55 -3.00 -9.89
N PHE A 63 9.51 -3.75 -10.44
CA PHE A 63 9.87 -3.68 -11.86
C PHE A 63 9.40 -4.94 -12.60
N LYS A 64 8.64 -4.79 -13.69
CA LYS A 64 8.29 -5.94 -14.54
C LYS A 64 9.44 -6.30 -15.47
N VAL A 65 10.42 -7.02 -14.91
CA VAL A 65 11.61 -7.51 -15.60
C VAL A 65 12.21 -8.69 -14.83
N GLU A 66 12.65 -9.75 -15.52
CA GLU A 66 13.48 -10.84 -14.96
C GLU A 66 13.05 -11.40 -13.59
N GLY A 67 11.73 -11.51 -13.35
CA GLY A 67 11.20 -12.05 -12.09
C GLY A 67 11.21 -11.07 -10.90
N TYR A 68 11.36 -9.76 -11.14
CA TYR A 68 11.27 -8.71 -10.14
C TYR A 68 9.89 -8.04 -10.03
N GLY A 69 8.92 -8.48 -10.85
CA GLY A 69 7.59 -7.87 -10.94
C GLY A 69 6.65 -8.26 -9.81
N ILE A 70 5.35 -8.08 -10.03
CA ILE A 70 4.28 -8.40 -9.07
C ILE A 70 4.45 -9.82 -8.50
N ASP A 71 4.73 -10.79 -9.38
CA ASP A 71 4.85 -12.21 -9.03
C ASP A 71 5.94 -12.48 -7.98
N SER A 72 7.01 -11.66 -7.95
CA SER A 72 8.12 -11.81 -6.99
C SER A 72 7.68 -11.68 -5.53
N LEU A 73 6.62 -10.89 -5.29
CA LEU A 73 6.09 -10.61 -3.97
C LEU A 73 4.74 -11.31 -3.74
N SER A 74 3.87 -11.34 -4.76
CA SER A 74 2.51 -11.88 -4.63
C SER A 74 2.48 -13.39 -4.39
N SER A 75 3.41 -14.15 -4.98
CA SER A 75 3.42 -15.62 -4.85
C SER A 75 3.44 -16.07 -3.39
N PHE A 76 4.19 -15.38 -2.53
CA PHE A 76 4.16 -15.66 -1.10
C PHE A 76 2.75 -15.51 -0.53
N PHE A 77 2.09 -14.37 -0.73
CA PHE A 77 0.78 -14.12 -0.15
C PHE A 77 -0.29 -15.07 -0.73
N MET A 78 -0.16 -15.47 -1.99
CA MET A 78 -1.05 -16.44 -2.63
C MET A 78 -0.92 -17.84 -2.01
N ASP A 79 0.27 -18.27 -1.60
CA ASP A 79 0.45 -19.51 -0.81
C ASP A 79 -0.28 -19.45 0.55
N TYR A 80 -0.52 -18.23 1.03
CA TYR A 80 -1.29 -17.90 2.23
C TYR A 80 -2.72 -17.45 1.87
N GLY A 81 -3.28 -17.92 0.76
CA GLY A 81 -4.70 -17.83 0.44
C GLY A 81 -5.18 -16.48 -0.10
N TYR A 82 -4.29 -15.53 -0.35
CA TYR A 82 -4.67 -14.33 -1.10
C TYR A 82 -5.06 -14.69 -2.53
N THR A 83 -6.06 -13.99 -3.06
CA THR A 83 -6.53 -14.18 -4.44
C THR A 83 -6.36 -12.90 -5.24
N ILE A 84 -6.10 -13.04 -6.53
CA ILE A 84 -5.98 -11.90 -7.45
C ILE A 84 -7.37 -11.24 -7.57
N GLY A 85 -7.42 -9.94 -7.33
CA GLY A 85 -8.59 -9.08 -7.54
C GLY A 85 -8.52 -8.36 -8.89
N ASP A 86 -8.83 -7.07 -8.89
CA ASP A 86 -8.81 -6.25 -10.11
C ASP A 86 -7.41 -5.83 -10.53
N GLY A 87 -7.30 -5.46 -11.81
CA GLY A 87 -6.14 -4.81 -12.39
C GLY A 87 -6.45 -3.43 -12.98
N LEU A 88 -5.49 -2.52 -12.86
CA LEU A 88 -5.50 -1.19 -13.47
C LEU A 88 -4.20 -1.01 -14.27
N ASP A 89 -4.31 -0.67 -15.54
CA ASP A 89 -3.16 -0.29 -16.38
C ASP A 89 -3.13 1.24 -16.53
N PHE A 90 -1.93 1.83 -16.42
CA PHE A 90 -1.68 3.26 -16.62
C PHE A 90 -0.73 3.44 -17.81
N PRO A 91 -1.23 3.42 -19.07
CA PRO A 91 -0.37 3.41 -20.26
C PRO A 91 0.60 4.59 -20.33
N LYS A 92 0.16 5.78 -19.92
CA LYS A 92 1.01 6.98 -19.91
C LYS A 92 2.20 6.87 -18.95
N LYS A 93 2.01 6.21 -17.81
CA LYS A 93 3.06 5.99 -16.80
C LYS A 93 3.79 4.65 -16.99
N LYS A 94 3.36 3.84 -17.99
CA LYS A 94 3.88 2.49 -18.27
C LYS A 94 3.76 1.57 -17.04
N LEU A 95 2.67 1.67 -16.29
CA LEU A 95 2.45 0.89 -15.07
C LEU A 95 1.30 -0.09 -15.23
N ARG A 96 1.42 -1.22 -14.53
CA ARG A 96 0.31 -2.13 -14.21
C ARG A 96 0.16 -2.23 -12.70
N VAL A 97 -1.05 -2.28 -12.20
CA VAL A 97 -1.37 -2.46 -10.79
C VAL A 97 -2.33 -3.62 -10.64
N LEU A 98 -2.05 -4.56 -9.74
CA LEU A 98 -2.97 -5.62 -9.36
C LEU A 98 -3.32 -5.51 -7.87
N SER A 99 -4.58 -5.77 -7.55
CA SER A 99 -5.05 -5.92 -6.18
C SER A 99 -5.12 -7.40 -5.80
N PHE A 100 -5.00 -7.69 -4.50
CA PHE A 100 -5.12 -9.03 -3.95
C PHE A 100 -6.01 -8.99 -2.71
N SER A 101 -7.07 -9.80 -2.72
CA SER A 101 -8.01 -9.92 -1.61
C SER A 101 -7.49 -10.94 -0.59
N PRO A 102 -7.57 -10.64 0.72
CA PRO A 102 -7.11 -11.54 1.76
C PRO A 102 -8.00 -12.80 1.87
N PRO A 103 -7.48 -13.90 2.44
CA PRO A 103 -8.32 -15.04 2.80
C PRO A 103 -9.29 -14.70 3.94
N ASP A 104 -10.36 -15.47 4.05
CA ASP A 104 -11.26 -15.40 5.20
C ASP A 104 -10.55 -15.88 6.47
N VAL A 105 -10.45 -14.99 7.46
CA VAL A 105 -9.92 -15.29 8.79
C VAL A 105 -10.97 -15.01 9.86
N HIS A 106 -10.92 -15.74 10.97
CA HIS A 106 -11.77 -15.43 12.11
C HIS A 106 -11.29 -14.12 12.76
N VAL A 107 -12.16 -13.12 12.82
CA VAL A 107 -11.92 -11.85 13.48
C VAL A 107 -12.86 -11.76 14.68
N PRO A 108 -12.35 -11.71 15.92
CA PRO A 108 -13.17 -11.46 17.11
C PRO A 108 -13.89 -10.11 17.04
N ASP A 109 -14.97 -9.92 17.81
CA ASP A 109 -15.76 -8.68 17.81
C ASP A 109 -14.95 -7.42 18.18
N ASP A 110 -13.86 -7.61 18.94
CA ASP A 110 -12.90 -6.58 19.32
C ASP A 110 -11.58 -6.67 18.55
N GLY A 111 -11.49 -7.52 17.53
CA GLY A 111 -10.29 -7.73 16.72
C GLY A 111 -9.84 -6.47 15.97
N HIS A 112 -8.55 -6.15 16.08
CA HIS A 112 -7.95 -4.95 15.50
C HIS A 112 -6.45 -5.17 15.19
N GLY A 113 -5.84 -4.20 14.52
CA GLY A 113 -4.45 -4.27 14.09
C GLY A 113 -4.18 -5.50 13.22
N LEU A 114 -2.91 -5.92 13.18
CA LEU A 114 -2.47 -7.09 12.40
C LEU A 114 -2.55 -8.41 13.20
N GLY A 115 -2.49 -8.35 14.54
CA GLY A 115 -2.43 -9.53 15.39
C GLY A 115 -3.77 -10.29 15.50
N ASN A 116 -4.89 -9.59 15.53
CA ASN A 116 -6.22 -10.21 15.64
C ASN A 116 -7.33 -9.50 14.83
N GLY A 117 -6.97 -8.53 13.99
CA GLY A 117 -7.89 -7.83 13.11
C GLY A 117 -8.05 -8.48 11.73
N PRO A 118 -8.85 -7.86 10.84
CA PRO A 118 -8.91 -8.24 9.44
C PRO A 118 -7.53 -8.09 8.78
N LEU A 119 -7.19 -9.01 7.88
CA LEU A 119 -5.99 -8.88 7.07
C LEU A 119 -6.17 -7.77 6.01
N PRO A 120 -5.13 -6.98 5.71
CA PRO A 120 -5.21 -5.96 4.68
C PRO A 120 -5.28 -6.60 3.28
N ARG A 121 -5.91 -5.89 2.34
CA ARG A 121 -5.71 -6.16 0.90
C ARG A 121 -4.26 -5.83 0.52
N LEU A 122 -3.79 -6.35 -0.60
CA LEU A 122 -2.49 -5.95 -1.16
C LEU A 122 -2.70 -5.27 -2.49
N VAL A 123 -1.92 -4.22 -2.74
CA VAL A 123 -1.86 -3.56 -4.04
C VAL A 123 -0.41 -3.61 -4.49
N ILE A 124 -0.14 -4.22 -5.63
CA ILE A 124 1.23 -4.36 -6.14
C ILE A 124 1.26 -3.77 -7.54
N ALA A 125 2.06 -2.71 -7.69
CA ALA A 125 2.29 -2.01 -8.94
C ALA A 125 3.62 -2.44 -9.56
N GLU A 126 3.67 -2.59 -10.87
CA GLU A 126 4.90 -2.85 -11.62
C GLU A 126 5.09 -1.88 -12.78
N LEU A 127 6.32 -1.37 -12.93
CA LEU A 127 6.74 -0.62 -14.12
C LEU A 127 7.05 -1.60 -15.25
N LEU A 128 6.42 -1.39 -16.41
CA LEU A 128 6.66 -2.14 -17.63
C LEU A 128 8.01 -1.71 -18.23
N VAL A 129 9.08 -2.37 -17.81
CA VAL A 129 10.46 -1.98 -18.13
C VAL A 129 10.71 -2.01 -19.64
N ASP A 130 10.15 -2.98 -20.35
CA ASP A 130 10.33 -3.13 -21.80
C ASP A 130 9.70 -1.97 -22.59
N ASP A 131 8.78 -1.20 -22.00
CA ASP A 131 8.17 -0.02 -22.61
C ASP A 131 9.01 1.26 -22.40
N LEU A 132 10.10 1.20 -21.62
CA LEU A 132 11.01 2.33 -21.38
C LEU A 132 12.02 2.54 -22.52
N SER A 133 12.69 3.69 -22.52
CA SER A 133 13.83 3.92 -23.40
C SER A 133 14.94 2.88 -23.17
N PRO A 134 15.76 2.55 -24.19
CA PRO A 134 16.89 1.63 -24.03
C PRO A 134 17.84 2.04 -22.89
N GLU A 135 18.08 3.33 -22.72
CA GLU A 135 18.92 3.87 -21.66
C GLU A 135 18.36 3.54 -20.26
N SER A 136 17.07 3.79 -20.01
CA SER A 136 16.43 3.45 -18.74
C SER A 136 16.37 1.94 -18.50
N GLN A 137 16.17 1.14 -19.56
CA GLN A 137 16.23 -0.32 -19.45
C GLN A 137 17.62 -0.81 -19.04
N GLU A 138 18.68 -0.25 -19.64
CA GLU A 138 20.07 -0.56 -19.30
C GLU A 138 20.39 -0.16 -17.86
N ILE A 139 19.95 1.02 -17.41
CA ILE A 139 20.08 1.46 -16.02
C ILE A 139 19.42 0.46 -15.07
N ILE A 140 18.17 0.07 -15.30
CA ILE A 140 17.48 -0.88 -14.41
C ILE A 140 18.21 -2.22 -14.40
N LYS A 141 18.52 -2.77 -15.59
CA LYS A 141 19.19 -4.08 -15.74
C LYS A 141 20.58 -4.11 -15.11
N LYS A 142 21.30 -2.99 -15.05
CA LYS A 142 22.60 -2.86 -14.37
C LYS A 142 22.53 -3.29 -12.89
N TYR A 143 21.43 -3.03 -12.20
CA TYR A 143 21.28 -3.32 -10.77
C TYR A 143 20.75 -4.71 -10.48
N LEU A 144 20.03 -5.32 -11.42
CA LEU A 144 19.43 -6.63 -11.22
C LEU A 144 20.52 -7.70 -11.02
N LYS A 145 20.28 -8.56 -10.04
CA LYS A 145 21.07 -9.77 -9.80
C LYS A 145 20.30 -11.00 -10.30
N PRO A 146 20.98 -12.04 -10.81
CA PRO A 146 20.33 -13.30 -11.18
C PRO A 146 19.49 -13.83 -10.02
N GLN A 147 18.21 -14.12 -10.29
CA GLN A 147 17.24 -14.62 -9.29
C GLN A 147 17.02 -13.71 -8.06
N GLY A 148 17.45 -12.45 -8.10
CA GLY A 148 17.31 -11.57 -6.94
C GLY A 148 15.87 -11.35 -6.52
N GLY A 149 14.91 -11.35 -7.46
CA GLY A 149 13.47 -11.24 -7.17
C GLY A 149 12.93 -12.30 -6.20
N THR A 150 13.59 -13.46 -6.07
CA THR A 150 13.22 -14.48 -5.05
C THR A 150 13.37 -13.98 -3.62
N GLN A 151 14.12 -12.89 -3.41
CA GLN A 151 14.36 -12.27 -2.11
C GLN A 151 13.40 -11.12 -1.80
N ALA A 152 12.39 -10.85 -2.65
CA ALA A 152 11.49 -9.70 -2.52
C ALA A 152 10.79 -9.62 -1.15
N LEU A 153 10.26 -10.73 -0.64
CA LEU A 153 9.61 -10.75 0.67
C LEU A 153 10.60 -10.48 1.81
N LEU A 154 11.78 -11.09 1.78
CA LEU A 154 12.82 -10.89 2.78
C LEU A 154 13.31 -9.43 2.76
N SER A 155 13.49 -8.87 1.57
CA SER A 155 13.80 -7.46 1.33
C SER A 155 12.75 -6.54 1.92
N THR A 156 11.46 -6.83 1.69
CA THR A 156 10.33 -6.09 2.24
C THR A 156 10.36 -6.09 3.77
N ALA A 157 10.53 -7.27 4.38
CA ALA A 157 10.53 -7.42 5.84
C ALA A 157 11.76 -6.78 6.50
N LEU A 158 12.93 -6.82 5.88
CA LEU A 158 14.17 -6.24 6.40
C LEU A 158 14.38 -4.76 6.01
N GLY A 159 13.66 -4.26 5.01
CA GLY A 159 13.77 -2.89 4.51
C GLY A 159 15.05 -2.61 3.73
N SER A 160 15.63 -3.64 3.12
CA SER A 160 16.94 -3.59 2.46
C SER A 160 16.82 -3.80 0.96
N LEU A 161 17.67 -3.14 0.16
CA LEU A 161 17.77 -3.41 -1.28
C LEU A 161 18.36 -4.81 -1.53
N ILE A 162 17.90 -5.46 -2.58
CA ILE A 162 18.46 -6.74 -3.07
C ILE A 162 19.48 -6.52 -4.20
N TRP A 163 19.74 -5.26 -4.51
CA TRP A 163 20.78 -4.79 -5.41
C TRP A 163 21.67 -3.77 -4.69
N GLU A 164 22.78 -3.44 -5.33
CA GLU A 164 23.69 -2.41 -4.84
C GLU A 164 23.01 -1.04 -4.83
N LYS A 165 23.37 -0.21 -3.85
CA LYS A 165 22.87 1.16 -3.79
C LYS A 165 23.13 1.88 -5.14
N PRO A 166 22.13 2.55 -5.74
CA PRO A 166 22.32 3.22 -7.02
C PRO A 166 23.21 4.46 -6.90
N THR A 167 23.81 4.87 -8.02
CA THR A 167 24.46 6.17 -8.15
C THR A 167 23.42 7.27 -8.36
N TRP A 168 23.74 8.50 -7.97
CA TRP A 168 22.88 9.66 -8.25
C TRP A 168 22.68 9.85 -9.74
N THR A 169 23.74 9.62 -10.53
CA THR A 169 23.68 9.75 -11.99
C THR A 169 22.62 8.84 -12.61
N ASP A 170 22.61 7.56 -12.25
CA ASP A 170 21.63 6.59 -12.77
C ASP A 170 20.21 6.89 -12.28
N PHE A 171 20.09 7.20 -10.98
CA PHE A 171 18.81 7.56 -10.36
C PHE A 171 18.18 8.77 -11.04
N ASN A 172 18.94 9.86 -11.21
CA ASN A 172 18.47 11.09 -11.81
C ASN A 172 18.13 10.90 -13.29
N GLN A 173 18.89 10.07 -14.02
CA GLN A 173 18.55 9.77 -15.41
C GLN A 173 17.25 8.98 -15.52
N LEU A 174 17.05 7.95 -14.68
CA LEU A 174 15.80 7.20 -14.64
C LEU A 174 14.60 8.09 -14.22
N ALA A 175 14.80 8.98 -13.25
CA ALA A 175 13.76 9.87 -12.74
C ALA A 175 13.20 10.82 -13.79
N LYS A 176 14.00 11.23 -14.79
CA LYS A 176 13.54 12.06 -15.92
C LYS A 176 12.50 11.35 -16.80
N GLU A 177 12.56 10.02 -16.90
CA GLU A 177 11.59 9.24 -17.67
C GLU A 177 10.48 8.66 -16.77
N SER A 178 10.83 8.18 -15.58
CA SER A 178 9.91 7.53 -14.66
C SER A 178 10.30 7.78 -13.21
N GLU A 179 9.60 8.72 -12.56
CA GLU A 179 9.70 8.93 -11.12
C GLU A 179 9.33 7.66 -10.33
N PHE A 180 8.34 6.89 -10.80
CA PHE A 180 8.01 5.58 -10.24
C PHE A 180 9.21 4.62 -10.31
N GLY A 181 9.87 4.53 -11.47
CA GLY A 181 11.05 3.70 -11.64
C GLY A 181 12.20 4.11 -10.73
N ALA A 182 12.46 5.42 -10.62
CA ALA A 182 13.49 5.93 -9.71
C ALA A 182 13.14 5.66 -8.24
N TRP A 183 11.86 5.75 -7.85
CA TRP A 183 11.40 5.40 -6.51
C TRP A 183 11.67 3.92 -6.21
N VAL A 184 11.29 3.01 -7.12
CA VAL A 184 11.57 1.57 -6.96
C VAL A 184 13.08 1.33 -6.87
N LEU A 185 13.90 1.99 -7.70
CA LEU A 185 15.35 1.81 -7.72
C LEU A 185 16.01 2.11 -6.37
N ILE A 186 15.58 3.16 -5.66
CA ILE A 186 16.19 3.57 -4.39
C ILE A 186 15.54 2.91 -3.16
N HIS A 187 14.27 2.52 -3.24
CA HIS A 187 13.52 1.94 -2.10
C HIS A 187 13.32 0.43 -2.17
N GLY A 188 13.49 -0.18 -3.34
CA GLY A 188 13.26 -1.61 -3.57
C GLY A 188 11.82 -2.01 -3.26
N TYR A 189 11.65 -3.15 -2.59
CA TYR A 189 10.34 -3.67 -2.18
C TYR A 189 9.81 -3.06 -0.87
N THR A 190 10.32 -1.91 -0.44
CA THR A 190 9.76 -1.24 0.74
C THR A 190 8.28 -0.94 0.50
N MET A 191 7.43 -1.13 1.52
CA MET A 191 6.02 -0.75 1.43
C MET A 191 5.91 0.74 1.07
N ASN A 192 5.22 1.04 -0.03
CA ASN A 192 5.05 2.39 -0.53
C ASN A 192 4.07 3.20 0.32
N HIS A 193 3.00 2.55 0.77
CA HIS A 193 2.09 3.11 1.77
C HIS A 193 1.27 2.01 2.43
N LEU A 194 0.80 2.32 3.63
CA LEU A 194 -0.36 1.65 4.21
C LEU A 194 -1.58 2.56 4.07
N ALA A 195 -2.76 1.96 4.02
CA ALA A 195 -4.02 2.65 4.12
C ALA A 195 -4.80 2.21 5.36
N PHE A 196 -5.30 3.18 6.14
CA PHE A 196 -6.23 2.90 7.22
C PHE A 196 -7.66 2.67 6.70
N SER A 197 -8.36 1.70 7.29
CA SER A 197 -9.77 1.43 7.02
C SER A 197 -10.65 2.32 7.90
N VAL A 198 -10.97 3.52 7.41
CA VAL A 198 -11.65 4.58 8.16
C VAL A 198 -13.01 4.13 8.69
N HIS A 199 -13.78 3.39 7.88
CA HIS A 199 -15.12 2.92 8.26
C HIS A 199 -15.14 1.91 9.41
N ARG A 200 -13.98 1.48 9.90
CA ARG A 200 -13.83 0.57 11.05
C ARG A 200 -13.52 1.28 12.37
N PHE A 201 -13.16 2.56 12.32
CA PHE A 201 -12.94 3.35 13.54
C PHE A 201 -14.26 3.55 14.29
N LYS A 202 -14.22 3.61 15.62
CA LYS A 202 -15.45 3.65 16.46
C LYS A 202 -15.88 5.05 16.87
N HIS A 203 -15.04 6.06 16.62
CA HIS A 203 -15.23 7.43 17.12
C HIS A 203 -15.29 8.45 15.97
N SER A 204 -14.93 9.72 16.24
CA SER A 204 -14.95 10.81 15.26
C SER A 204 -14.14 10.51 13.99
N PHE A 205 -13.22 9.56 14.04
CA PHE A 205 -12.42 9.13 12.89
C PHE A 205 -13.16 8.19 11.95
N SER A 206 -14.38 7.73 12.27
CA SER A 206 -15.21 6.92 11.36
C SER A 206 -15.65 7.64 10.07
N ASP A 207 -15.40 8.96 9.99
CA ASP A 207 -15.60 9.78 8.81
C ASP A 207 -14.26 10.30 8.29
N ILE A 208 -13.94 10.00 7.02
CA ILE A 208 -12.68 10.40 6.39
C ILE A 208 -12.52 11.92 6.32
N ARG A 209 -13.63 12.69 6.35
CA ARG A 209 -13.60 14.14 6.36
C ARG A 209 -13.02 14.67 7.68
N CYS A 210 -13.36 14.05 8.80
CA CYS A 210 -12.80 14.38 10.10
C CYS A 210 -11.31 14.01 10.18
N ILE A 211 -10.89 12.92 9.53
CA ILE A 211 -9.46 12.58 9.40
C ILE A 211 -8.72 13.68 8.63
N LYS A 212 -9.24 14.07 7.45
CA LYS A 212 -8.64 15.10 6.61
C LYS A 212 -8.47 16.41 7.40
N GLU A 213 -9.54 16.91 8.02
CA GLU A 213 -9.51 18.13 8.84
C GLU A 213 -8.51 18.01 9.98
N TYR A 214 -8.49 16.88 10.68
CA TYR A 214 -7.55 16.65 11.78
C TYR A 214 -6.08 16.67 11.33
N LEU A 215 -5.76 16.08 10.17
CA LEU A 215 -4.39 16.09 9.65
C LEU A 215 -3.96 17.50 9.22
N GLU A 216 -4.87 18.27 8.60
CA GLU A 216 -4.64 19.67 8.24
C GLU A 216 -4.40 20.53 9.50
N GLU A 217 -5.21 20.36 10.55
CA GLU A 217 -5.02 21.04 11.85
C GLU A 217 -3.68 20.72 12.53
N LYS A 218 -3.16 19.50 12.30
CA LYS A 218 -1.84 19.08 12.78
C LYS A 218 -0.68 19.53 11.88
N GLY A 219 -0.97 20.19 10.76
CA GLY A 219 0.03 20.73 9.84
C GLY A 219 0.66 19.68 8.92
N PHE A 220 0.03 18.51 8.75
CA PHE A 220 0.48 17.55 7.74
C PHE A 220 0.06 17.99 6.35
N GLU A 221 0.98 17.85 5.39
CA GLU A 221 0.69 18.11 3.99
C GLU A 221 -0.07 16.93 3.38
N LEU A 222 -1.21 17.22 2.76
CA LEU A 222 -2.06 16.23 2.09
C LEU A 222 -1.97 16.38 0.59
N ASN A 223 -2.09 15.26 -0.12
CA ASN A 223 -2.11 15.23 -1.58
C ASN A 223 -3.37 15.95 -2.10
N LYS A 224 -3.18 16.96 -2.96
CA LYS A 224 -4.24 17.79 -3.57
C LYS A 224 -4.60 17.38 -5.01
N ASP A 225 -3.86 16.48 -5.63
CA ASP A 225 -4.13 15.96 -6.99
C ASP A 225 -5.50 15.29 -7.02
N GLY A 226 -6.36 15.68 -7.96
CA GLY A 226 -7.76 15.24 -7.96
C GLY A 226 -8.61 15.72 -6.77
N GLY A 227 -8.12 16.72 -6.02
CA GLY A 227 -8.72 17.23 -4.78
C GLY A 227 -8.14 16.57 -3.52
N LEU A 228 -8.31 17.21 -2.35
CA LEU A 228 -7.85 16.64 -1.07
C LEU A 228 -8.54 15.32 -0.73
N LEU A 229 -9.84 15.23 -1.02
CA LEU A 229 -10.66 14.04 -0.86
C LEU A 229 -10.97 13.49 -2.24
N LYS A 230 -10.35 12.36 -2.59
CA LYS A 230 -10.63 11.64 -3.82
C LYS A 230 -11.89 10.81 -3.62
N VAL A 231 -12.83 10.90 -4.54
CA VAL A 231 -14.11 10.19 -4.48
C VAL A 231 -14.28 9.45 -5.79
N SER A 232 -14.48 8.13 -5.71
CA SER A 232 -14.71 7.29 -6.89
C SER A 232 -15.94 7.74 -7.67
N GLN A 233 -16.01 7.35 -8.94
CA GLN A 233 -17.12 7.75 -9.82
C GLN A 233 -18.50 7.37 -9.26
N ASP A 234 -18.60 6.24 -8.57
CA ASP A 234 -19.84 5.76 -7.93
C ASP A 234 -20.11 6.41 -6.56
N GLY A 235 -19.18 7.21 -6.03
CA GLY A 235 -19.28 7.86 -4.74
C GLY A 235 -19.08 6.93 -3.53
N LEU A 236 -18.63 5.69 -3.74
CA LEU A 236 -18.60 4.66 -2.69
C LEU A 236 -17.20 4.36 -2.15
N LEU A 237 -16.15 4.91 -2.75
CA LEU A 237 -14.77 4.81 -2.29
C LEU A 237 -14.19 6.21 -2.13
N LEU A 238 -13.81 6.55 -0.90
CA LEU A 238 -13.24 7.84 -0.54
C LEU A 238 -11.82 7.64 -0.04
N GLN A 239 -10.89 8.44 -0.53
CA GLN A 239 -9.47 8.32 -0.22
C GLN A 239 -8.82 9.68 0.06
N VAL A 240 -7.92 9.70 1.03
CA VAL A 240 -7.05 10.84 1.39
C VAL A 240 -5.66 10.28 1.65
N SER A 241 -4.62 10.92 1.12
CA SER A 241 -3.23 10.56 1.41
C SER A 241 -2.42 11.77 1.86
N SER A 242 -1.40 11.52 2.69
CA SER A 242 -0.35 12.51 2.92
C SER A 242 0.50 12.66 1.66
N ILE A 243 1.17 13.80 1.51
CA ILE A 243 2.34 13.87 0.64
C ILE A 243 3.48 13.09 1.30
N SER A 244 4.28 12.41 0.49
CA SER A 244 5.45 11.69 0.94
C SER A 244 6.48 12.65 1.52
N GLU A 245 7.03 12.31 2.68
CA GLU A 245 8.17 13.05 3.20
C GLU A 245 9.39 12.87 2.29
N ARG A 246 10.26 13.88 2.26
CA ARG A 246 11.53 13.80 1.56
C ARG A 246 12.63 13.46 2.54
N ILE A 247 13.38 12.41 2.26
CA ILE A 247 14.51 11.96 3.09
C ILE A 247 15.83 12.19 2.35
N ALA A 248 16.86 12.56 3.11
CA ALA A 248 18.21 12.64 2.58
C ALA A 248 18.77 11.23 2.35
N VAL A 249 19.27 10.98 1.14
CA VAL A 249 19.88 9.72 0.74
C VAL A 249 21.26 10.00 0.15
N GLU A 250 22.28 9.41 0.75
CA GLU A 250 23.62 9.34 0.17
C GLU A 250 23.66 8.19 -0.83
N PHE A 251 23.95 8.48 -2.10
CA PHE A 251 24.07 7.57 -3.23
C PHE A 251 25.45 6.90 -3.29
N ALA A 252 25.61 5.87 -4.11
CA ALA A 252 26.87 5.09 -4.19
C ALA A 252 28.07 5.88 -4.74
N ASP A 253 27.82 6.97 -5.47
CA ASP A 253 28.83 7.91 -5.97
C ASP A 253 29.12 9.06 -4.97
N GLY A 254 28.65 8.96 -3.73
CA GLY A 254 28.92 9.91 -2.64
C GLY A 254 28.08 11.20 -2.68
N VAL A 255 27.22 11.35 -3.69
CA VAL A 255 26.26 12.45 -3.77
C VAL A 255 25.15 12.24 -2.75
N THR A 256 24.76 13.28 -2.01
CA THR A 256 23.61 13.24 -1.10
C THR A 256 22.50 14.15 -1.62
N GLU A 257 21.32 13.59 -1.84
CA GLU A 257 20.15 14.31 -2.34
C GLU A 257 18.89 13.94 -1.58
N THR A 258 17.83 14.75 -1.71
CA THR A 258 16.54 14.48 -1.06
C THR A 258 15.55 13.83 -2.03
N VAL A 259 15.06 12.64 -1.66
CA VAL A 259 14.12 11.86 -2.47
C VAL A 259 12.82 11.64 -1.70
N PRO A 260 11.67 11.56 -2.38
CA PRO A 260 10.43 11.12 -1.75
C PRO A 260 10.58 9.71 -1.17
N ALA A 261 10.03 9.50 0.02
CA ALA A 261 10.00 8.22 0.70
C ALA A 261 8.63 7.56 0.50
N SER A 262 8.08 6.94 1.54
CA SER A 262 6.71 6.45 1.54
C SER A 262 5.72 7.53 2.02
N TYR A 263 4.43 7.26 1.94
CA TYR A 263 3.35 8.10 2.49
C TYR A 263 2.30 7.23 3.19
N ILE A 264 1.28 7.85 3.77
CA ILE A 264 0.17 7.15 4.44
C ILE A 264 -1.16 7.52 3.79
N GLU A 265 -2.07 6.57 3.70
CA GLU A 265 -3.40 6.73 3.12
C GLU A 265 -4.50 6.43 4.16
N PHE A 266 -5.67 6.99 3.91
CA PHE A 266 -6.92 6.70 4.59
C PHE A 266 -7.97 6.36 3.53
N THR A 267 -8.66 5.24 3.72
CA THR A 267 -9.67 4.73 2.80
C THR A 267 -10.99 4.52 3.54
N GLN A 268 -12.08 5.07 3.01
CA GLN A 268 -13.43 4.80 3.51
C GLN A 268 -14.26 4.13 2.40
N ARG A 269 -14.71 2.91 2.68
CA ARG A 269 -15.59 2.14 1.78
C ARG A 269 -17.03 2.24 2.25
N LEU A 270 -17.90 2.81 1.43
CA LEU A 270 -19.30 2.96 1.75
C LEU A 270 -20.10 1.68 1.43
N VAL A 271 -21.25 1.57 2.09
CA VAL A 271 -22.18 0.45 1.94
C VAL A 271 -22.80 0.50 0.55
N LEU A 272 -22.80 -0.64 -0.13
CA LEU A 272 -23.38 -0.76 -1.47
C LEU A 272 -24.90 -0.47 -1.40
N PRO A 273 -25.51 0.15 -2.43
CA PRO A 273 -26.91 0.55 -2.41
C PRO A 273 -27.89 -0.56 -2.00
N GLN A 274 -27.67 -1.79 -2.44
CA GLN A 274 -28.50 -2.95 -2.13
C GLN A 274 -28.49 -3.34 -0.65
N PHE A 275 -27.49 -2.92 0.13
CA PHE A 275 -27.35 -3.24 1.56
C PHE A 275 -27.67 -2.05 2.48
N LYS A 276 -28.11 -0.90 1.95
CA LYS A 276 -28.45 0.29 2.75
C LYS A 276 -29.56 0.07 3.78
N HIS A 277 -30.39 -0.96 3.57
CA HIS A 277 -31.48 -1.32 4.48
C HIS A 277 -31.01 -2.12 5.70
N LEU A 278 -29.76 -2.62 5.70
CA LEU A 278 -29.24 -3.40 6.82
C LEU A 278 -28.99 -2.48 8.03
N PRO A 279 -29.35 -2.94 9.24
CA PRO A 279 -28.92 -2.30 10.48
C PRO A 279 -27.40 -2.14 10.56
N HIS A 280 -26.93 -1.09 11.24
CA HIS A 280 -25.49 -0.76 11.31
C HIS A 280 -24.64 -1.90 11.88
N ASP A 281 -25.14 -2.61 12.89
CA ASP A 281 -24.53 -3.77 13.52
C ASP A 281 -24.50 -5.02 12.63
N GLN A 282 -25.25 -5.03 11.52
CA GLN A 282 -25.25 -6.10 10.52
C GLN A 282 -24.41 -5.78 9.27
N ILE A 283 -23.88 -4.56 9.16
CA ILE A 283 -23.02 -4.16 8.04
C ILE A 283 -21.64 -4.79 8.23
N LYS A 284 -21.26 -5.66 7.28
CA LYS A 284 -19.96 -6.33 7.19
C LYS A 284 -19.15 -5.76 6.03
N GLU A 285 -17.87 -6.13 5.94
CA GLU A 285 -16.98 -5.70 4.84
C GLU A 285 -17.54 -6.08 3.46
N VAL A 286 -18.11 -7.28 3.33
CA VAL A 286 -18.74 -7.76 2.08
C VAL A 286 -19.95 -6.92 1.63
N HIS A 287 -20.51 -6.09 2.51
CA HIS A 287 -21.59 -5.16 2.16
C HIS A 287 -21.07 -3.81 1.65
N ARG A 288 -19.75 -3.61 1.59
CA ARG A 288 -19.10 -2.35 1.20
C ARG A 288 -18.43 -2.48 -0.17
N ARG A 289 -18.09 -1.33 -0.75
CA ARG A 289 -17.44 -1.23 -2.07
C ARG A 289 -16.03 -1.82 -2.06
N GLU A 290 -15.81 -2.91 -2.82
CA GLU A 290 -14.57 -3.71 -2.78
C GLU A 290 -13.44 -3.22 -3.70
N HIS A 291 -13.73 -3.06 -4.99
CA HIS A 291 -12.73 -2.76 -6.03
C HIS A 291 -11.97 -1.43 -5.79
N PHE A 292 -10.88 -1.20 -6.51
CA PHE A 292 -10.25 0.14 -6.57
C PHE A 292 -10.93 1.02 -7.64
N ASP A 293 -10.56 2.29 -7.69
CA ASP A 293 -11.02 3.24 -8.71
C ASP A 293 -9.82 3.82 -9.46
N PHE A 294 -9.92 3.88 -10.79
CA PHE A 294 -8.81 4.29 -11.65
C PHE A 294 -8.38 5.74 -11.42
N GLU A 295 -9.33 6.69 -11.37
CA GLU A 295 -9.00 8.11 -11.21
C GLU A 295 -8.50 8.40 -9.80
N ASN A 296 -9.06 7.74 -8.78
CA ASN A 296 -8.50 7.84 -7.43
C ASN A 296 -7.06 7.32 -7.39
N ALA A 297 -6.81 6.11 -7.89
CA ALA A 297 -5.48 5.49 -7.89
C ALA A 297 -4.45 6.33 -8.65
N LYS A 298 -4.84 6.87 -9.82
CA LYS A 298 -4.02 7.79 -10.62
C LYS A 298 -3.54 8.98 -9.79
N ASN A 299 -4.44 9.62 -9.06
CA ASN A 299 -4.11 10.81 -8.25
C ASN A 299 -3.33 10.44 -6.97
N ILE A 300 -3.60 9.29 -6.35
CA ILE A 300 -2.88 8.81 -5.18
C ILE A 300 -1.41 8.49 -5.50
N LEU A 301 -1.13 7.95 -6.69
CA LEU A 301 0.25 7.68 -7.15
C LEU A 301 1.14 8.93 -7.11
N GLU A 302 0.58 10.12 -7.28
CA GLU A 302 1.32 11.40 -7.24
C GLU A 302 1.78 11.79 -5.83
N SER A 303 1.40 11.04 -4.79
CA SER A 303 1.80 11.35 -3.39
C SER A 303 3.31 11.19 -3.18
N ALA A 304 4.01 10.44 -4.04
CA ALA A 304 5.46 10.22 -3.98
C ALA A 304 6.21 10.83 -5.18
N ARG A 305 5.62 11.83 -5.84
CA ARG A 305 6.25 12.52 -6.98
C ARG A 305 7.52 13.27 -6.58
N PHE A 306 8.47 13.35 -7.50
CA PHE A 306 9.78 13.95 -7.26
C PHE A 306 9.74 15.46 -7.49
N THR A 307 8.95 15.89 -8.46
CA THR A 307 8.72 17.28 -8.80
C THR A 307 7.32 17.71 -8.34
N SER A 308 7.21 18.87 -7.70
CA SER A 308 5.90 19.51 -7.53
C SER A 308 5.52 20.11 -8.88
N GLU A 309 4.40 19.68 -9.49
CA GLU A 309 3.75 20.53 -10.48
C GLU A 309 3.28 21.78 -9.72
N ASP A 310 3.82 22.95 -10.11
CA ASP A 310 3.38 24.27 -9.63
C ASP A 310 1.97 24.62 -10.16
#